data_AF-Q9BIF1-F1
#
_entry.id   AF-Q9BIF1-F1
#
_cell.length_a   1.000
_cell.length_b   1.000
_cell.length_c   1.000
_cell.angle_alpha   90.00
_cell.angle_beta   90.00
_cell.angle_gamma   90.00
#
_symmetry.space_group_name_H-M   'P 1'
#
loop_
_entity.id
_entity.type
_entity.pdbx_description
1 polymer ?
#
loop_
_entity_poly.entity_id
_entity_poly.type
_entity_poly.pdbx_seq_one_letter_code
_entity_poly.pdbx_strand_id
1 'polypeptide(L)'
;CDLEEYLTNGAQAECTYAPFESRNDYARNAWRIGVPNYNMTAATESSMYDWFNELQRYGIPPNNKYTWDIKAYHYSQMVWQDTYKIGCIVASCSGMTWVGCGYNPPGNNYGYL
;
A
#
# COMPACT_ATOMS: atom_id res chain seq x y z
N CYS A 1 1.23 3.99 -16.82
CA CYS A 1 1.49 4.60 -15.49
C CYS A 1 0.19 4.81 -14.71
N ASP A 2 -0.87 4.11 -15.08
CA ASP A 2 -2.24 4.40 -14.66
C ASP A 2 -2.46 4.15 -13.16
N LEU A 3 -1.68 3.22 -12.57
CA LEU A 3 -1.65 3.00 -11.12
C LEU A 3 -1.10 4.20 -10.35
N GLU A 4 -0.05 4.84 -10.86
CA GLU A 4 0.55 6.03 -10.25
C GLU A 4 -0.37 7.25 -10.36
N GLU A 5 -1.06 7.40 -11.49
CA GLU A 5 -2.07 8.45 -11.68
C GLU A 5 -3.27 8.25 -10.74
N TYR A 6 -3.78 7.02 -10.64
CA TYR A 6 -4.83 6.67 -9.68
C TYR A 6 -4.43 7.00 -8.24
N LEU A 7 -3.20 6.69 -7.85
CA LEU A 7 -2.68 7.01 -6.53
C LEU A 7 -2.43 8.49 -6.32
N THR A 8 -2.07 9.24 -7.36
CA THR A 8 -1.94 10.70 -7.28
C THR A 8 -3.27 11.34 -6.90
N ASN A 9 -4.37 10.89 -7.49
CA ASN A 9 -5.72 11.33 -7.11
C ASN A 9 -6.06 10.90 -5.67
N GLY A 10 -5.66 9.68 -5.27
CA GLY A 10 -5.82 9.20 -3.89
C GLY A 10 -5.05 10.05 -2.88
N ALA A 11 -3.81 10.40 -3.18
CA ALA A 11 -2.98 11.24 -2.34
C ALA A 11 -3.55 12.65 -2.18
N GLN A 12 -4.05 13.25 -3.26
CA GLN A 12 -4.73 14.55 -3.19
C GLN A 12 -5.95 14.48 -2.27
N ALA A 13 -6.78 13.45 -2.42
CA ALA A 13 -7.96 13.26 -1.57
C ALA A 13 -7.59 13.08 -0.09
N GLU A 14 -6.54 12.31 0.22
CA GLU A 14 -5.99 12.16 1.57
C GLU A 14 -5.50 13.50 2.14
N CYS A 15 -4.80 14.31 1.33
CA CYS A 15 -4.30 15.61 1.76
C CYS A 15 -5.41 16.64 2.02
N THR A 16 -6.57 16.52 1.37
CA THR A 16 -7.69 17.46 1.50
C THR A 16 -8.88 16.92 2.28
N TYR A 17 -8.77 15.71 2.85
CA TYR A 17 -9.88 14.98 3.47
C TYR A 17 -11.12 14.87 2.55
N ALA A 18 -10.88 14.71 1.25
CA ALA A 18 -11.94 14.55 0.25
C ALA A 18 -12.29 13.05 0.09
N PRO A 19 -13.51 12.72 -0.34
CA PRO A 19 -13.85 11.37 -0.74
C PRO A 19 -12.94 10.89 -1.89
N PHE A 20 -12.54 9.62 -1.85
CA PHE A 20 -11.80 8.96 -2.92
C PHE A 20 -12.48 7.64 -3.29
N GLU A 21 -12.87 7.50 -4.55
CA GLU A 21 -13.45 6.25 -5.04
C GLU A 21 -12.36 5.20 -5.26
N SER A 22 -12.36 4.16 -4.42
CA SER A 22 -11.50 3.01 -4.62
C SER A 22 -11.95 2.22 -5.84
N ARG A 23 -10.98 1.80 -6.66
CA ARG A 23 -11.26 0.88 -7.77
C ARG A 23 -11.01 -0.56 -7.37
N ASN A 24 -11.92 -1.46 -7.76
CA ASN A 24 -11.82 -2.89 -7.44
C ASN A 24 -10.73 -3.62 -8.23
N ASP A 25 -10.25 -3.05 -9.32
CA ASP A 25 -9.17 -3.63 -10.11
C ASP A 25 -7.77 -3.32 -9.55
N TYR A 26 -7.66 -2.48 -8.52
CA TYR A 26 -6.39 -2.10 -7.89
C TYR A 26 -6.41 -2.33 -6.38
N ALA A 27 -5.45 -3.10 -5.88
CA ALA A 27 -5.17 -3.15 -4.45
C ALA A 27 -4.22 -2.01 -4.05
N ARG A 28 -4.18 -1.65 -2.77
CA ARG A 28 -3.35 -0.54 -2.28
C ARG A 28 -2.76 -0.82 -0.90
N ASN A 29 -1.50 -0.44 -0.73
CA ASN A 29 -0.90 -0.21 0.58
C ASN A 29 -0.73 1.30 0.80
N ALA A 30 -0.94 1.76 2.04
CA ALA A 30 -0.77 3.14 2.43
C ALA A 30 0.11 3.25 3.69
N TRP A 31 0.91 4.31 3.75
CA TRP A 31 1.80 4.62 4.87
C TRP A 31 1.83 6.12 5.07
N ARG A 32 2.02 6.58 6.31
CA ARG A 32 2.11 8.01 6.62
C ARG A 32 2.98 8.30 7.81
N ILE A 33 3.59 9.48 7.81
CA ILE A 33 4.32 10.04 8.94
C ILE A 33 3.90 11.49 9.15
N GLY A 34 3.78 11.92 10.42
CA GLY A 34 3.43 13.29 10.81
C GLY A 34 4.54 14.32 10.58
N VAL A 35 5.28 14.19 9.48
CA VAL A 35 6.35 15.09 9.06
C VAL A 35 6.07 15.48 7.61
N PRO A 36 5.67 16.74 7.33
CA PRO A 36 5.53 17.21 5.95
C PRO A 36 6.90 17.36 5.30
N ASN A 37 6.95 17.25 3.96
CA ASN A 37 8.17 17.36 3.15
C ASN A 37 9.29 16.39 3.59
N TYR A 38 8.91 15.21 4.09
CA TYR A 38 9.87 14.17 4.41
C TYR A 38 10.57 13.72 3.13
N ASN A 39 11.85 13.33 3.24
CA ASN A 39 12.62 12.90 2.07
C ASN A 39 11.90 11.74 1.37
N MET A 40 11.64 11.89 0.06
CA MET A 40 10.81 10.93 -0.68
C MET A 40 11.42 9.53 -0.72
N THR A 41 12.74 9.42 -0.88
CA THR A 41 13.45 8.13 -0.86
C THR A 41 13.35 7.49 0.52
N ALA A 42 13.60 8.24 1.59
CA ALA A 42 13.47 7.74 2.95
C ALA A 42 12.03 7.34 3.30
N ALA A 43 11.03 8.10 2.83
CA ALA A 43 9.61 7.77 2.99
C ALA A 43 9.28 6.43 2.32
N THR A 44 9.79 6.26 1.10
CA THR A 44 9.62 5.02 0.32
C THR A 44 10.28 3.85 1.05
N GLU A 45 11.55 3.96 1.42
CA GLU A 45 12.28 2.92 2.16
C GLU A 45 11.57 2.53 3.46
N SER A 46 11.11 3.51 4.24
CA SER A 46 10.39 3.28 5.50
C SER A 46 9.07 2.56 5.26
N SER A 47 8.29 2.99 4.26
CA SER A 47 7.01 2.35 3.93
C SER A 47 7.19 0.90 3.47
N MET A 48 8.17 0.62 2.61
CA MET A 48 8.47 -0.73 2.14
C MET A 48 8.94 -1.62 3.29
N TYR A 49 9.80 -1.09 4.16
CA TYR A 49 10.27 -1.79 5.34
C TYR A 49 9.11 -2.14 6.27
N ASP A 50 8.27 -1.17 6.65
CA ASP A 50 7.18 -1.39 7.59
C ASP A 50 6.16 -2.40 7.07
N TRP A 51 5.76 -2.29 5.81
CA TRP A 51 4.84 -3.25 5.19
C TRP A 51 5.45 -4.65 5.10
N PHE A 52 6.72 -4.78 4.69
CA PHE A 52 7.35 -6.10 4.58
C PHE A 52 7.60 -6.73 5.95
N ASN A 53 7.94 -5.93 6.95
CA ASN A 53 8.23 -6.37 8.32
C ASN A 53 6.99 -6.92 9.05
N GLU A 54 5.79 -6.73 8.52
CA GLU A 54 4.59 -7.38 9.01
C GLU A 54 4.72 -8.91 9.04
N LEU A 55 5.46 -9.52 8.10
CA LEU A 55 5.75 -10.95 8.13
C LEU A 55 6.45 -11.34 9.43
N GLN A 56 7.49 -10.61 9.82
CA GLN A 56 8.23 -10.90 11.05
C GLN A 56 7.35 -10.66 12.29
N ARG A 57 6.53 -9.61 12.26
CA ARG A 57 5.73 -9.17 13.40
C ARG A 57 4.50 -10.04 13.67
N TYR A 58 3.82 -10.47 12.62
CA TYR A 58 2.53 -11.16 12.71
C TYR A 58 2.56 -12.59 12.18
N GLY A 59 3.52 -12.92 11.33
CA GLY A 59 3.56 -14.19 10.61
C GLY A 59 2.47 -14.29 9.54
N ILE A 60 2.48 -15.42 8.85
CA ILE A 60 1.43 -15.85 7.92
C ILE A 60 1.10 -17.33 8.19
N PRO A 61 -0.10 -17.80 7.82
CA PRO A 61 -0.45 -19.21 7.95
C PRO A 61 0.55 -20.11 7.18
N PRO A 62 0.93 -21.29 7.69
CA PRO A 62 1.91 -22.16 7.03
C PRO A 62 1.52 -22.64 5.63
N ASN A 63 0.22 -22.59 5.30
CA ASN A 63 -0.31 -22.96 3.99
C ASN A 63 -0.41 -21.76 3.03
N ASN A 64 0.07 -20.58 3.42
CA ASN A 64 0.03 -19.32 2.66
C ASN A 64 -1.36 -18.89 2.16
N LYS A 65 -2.46 -19.43 2.70
CA LYS A 65 -3.80 -19.02 2.28
C LYS A 65 -4.18 -17.68 2.89
N TYR A 66 -4.61 -16.75 2.05
CA TYR A 66 -5.10 -15.46 2.53
C TYR A 66 -6.50 -15.56 3.15
N THR A 67 -6.64 -15.10 4.39
CA THR A 67 -7.91 -15.05 5.14
C THR A 67 -8.12 -13.65 5.74
N TRP A 68 -9.37 -13.31 6.07
CA TRP A 68 -9.72 -11.98 6.57
C TRP A 68 -9.07 -11.61 7.92
N ASP A 69 -8.57 -12.59 8.66
CA ASP A 69 -7.89 -12.42 9.94
C ASP A 69 -6.37 -12.22 9.82
N ILE A 70 -5.81 -12.24 8.60
CA ILE A 70 -4.40 -11.93 8.37
C ILE A 70 -4.11 -10.48 8.74
N LYS A 71 -3.18 -10.30 9.70
CA LYS A 71 -2.69 -8.99 10.12
C LYS A 71 -1.57 -8.45 9.23
N ALA A 72 -0.86 -9.34 8.53
CA ALA A 72 0.21 -9.00 7.60
C ALA A 72 -0.31 -8.71 6.18
N TYR A 73 -1.38 -7.93 6.08
CA TYR A 73 -2.10 -7.72 4.82
C TYR A 73 -1.37 -6.78 3.86
N HIS A 74 -0.49 -5.90 4.36
CA HIS A 74 0.37 -5.10 3.47
C HIS A 74 1.49 -5.97 2.91
N TYR A 75 2.11 -6.79 3.76
CA TYR A 75 3.13 -7.76 3.32
C TYR A 75 2.57 -8.69 2.24
N SER A 76 1.40 -9.31 2.47
CA SER A 76 0.84 -10.28 1.52
C SER A 76 0.57 -9.66 0.15
N GLN A 77 0.17 -8.39 0.10
CA GLN A 77 0.02 -7.68 -1.17
C GLN A 77 1.35 -7.42 -1.87
N MET A 78 2.42 -7.12 -1.12
CA MET A 78 3.75 -6.89 -1.71
C MET A 78 4.32 -8.14 -2.39
N VAL A 79 4.01 -9.32 -1.85
CA VAL A 79 4.57 -10.60 -2.32
C VAL A 79 3.57 -11.44 -3.12
N TRP A 80 2.44 -10.85 -3.52
CA TRP A 80 1.39 -11.58 -4.22
C TRP A 80 1.87 -12.05 -5.60
N GLN A 81 1.84 -13.36 -5.84
CA GLN A 81 2.45 -13.98 -7.03
C GLN A 81 1.92 -13.42 -8.35
N ASP A 82 0.61 -13.20 -8.44
CA ASP A 82 -0.04 -12.78 -9.68
C ASP A 82 -0.04 -11.26 -9.87
N THR A 83 0.44 -10.49 -8.89
CA THR A 83 0.59 -9.04 -9.00
C THR A 83 1.89 -8.72 -9.73
N TYR A 84 1.81 -8.15 -10.93
CA TYR A 84 3.00 -7.86 -11.75
C TYR A 84 3.12 -6.38 -12.18
N LYS A 85 2.14 -5.54 -11.85
CA LYS A 85 2.22 -4.09 -12.02
C LYS A 85 2.16 -3.40 -10.68
N ILE A 86 3.04 -2.43 -10.50
CA ILE A 86 3.10 -1.54 -9.35
C ILE A 86 3.21 -0.08 -9.83
N GLY A 87 2.58 0.83 -9.10
CA GLY A 87 2.84 2.27 -9.17
C GLY A 87 2.82 2.82 -7.76
N CYS A 88 3.63 3.82 -7.46
CA CYS A 88 3.70 4.40 -6.12
C CYS A 88 3.81 5.92 -6.19
N ILE A 89 3.30 6.61 -5.16
CA ILE A 89 3.44 8.05 -5.02
C ILE A 89 3.87 8.38 -3.59
N VAL A 90 4.70 9.41 -3.45
CA VAL A 90 4.97 10.09 -2.18
C VAL A 90 4.41 11.49 -2.28
N ALA A 91 3.49 11.84 -1.39
CA ALA A 91 2.84 13.14 -1.35
C ALA A 91 3.07 13.82 -0.01
N SER A 92 3.41 15.10 -0.07
CA SER A 92 3.49 15.95 1.12
C SER A 92 2.16 16.68 1.29
N CYS A 93 1.47 16.45 2.41
CA CYS A 93 0.26 17.15 2.81
C CYS A 93 0.57 18.17 3.92
N SER A 94 -0.39 19.02 4.28
CA SER A 94 -0.24 19.91 5.44
C SER A 94 -0.16 19.10 6.73
N GLY A 95 1.08 18.88 7.23
CA GLY A 95 1.35 18.20 8.50
C GLY A 95 1.74 16.72 8.38
N MET A 96 1.79 16.14 7.18
CA MET A 96 2.22 14.75 7.00
C MET A 96 2.85 14.49 5.63
N THR A 97 3.64 13.42 5.55
CA THR A 97 4.00 12.79 4.28
C THR A 97 3.23 11.48 4.19
N TRP A 98 2.57 11.26 3.05
CA TRP A 98 1.81 10.06 2.73
C TRP A 98 2.48 9.30 1.59
N VAL A 99 2.51 7.98 1.68
CA VAL A 99 3.00 7.08 0.65
C VAL A 99 1.89 6.11 0.30
N GLY A 100 1.65 5.93 -0.99
CA GLY A 100 0.72 4.94 -1.50
C GLY A 100 1.34 4.13 -2.60
N CYS A 101 1.15 2.82 -2.56
CA CYS A 101 1.50 1.91 -3.64
C CYS A 101 0.26 1.13 -4.09
N GLY A 102 0.05 1.08 -5.40
CA GLY A 102 -1.07 0.44 -6.07
C GLY A 102 -0.59 -0.78 -6.83
N TYR A 103 -1.39 -1.83 -6.83
CA TYR A 103 -1.03 -3.15 -7.32
C TYR A 103 -2.08 -3.69 -8.28
N ASN A 104 -1.64 -4.24 -9.41
CA ASN A 104 -2.52 -4.84 -10.42
C ASN A 104 -1.87 -6.07 -11.09
N PRO A 105 -2.57 -7.21 -11.22
CA PRO A 105 -3.83 -7.58 -10.57
C PRO A 105 -3.82 -7.39 -9.05
N PRO A 106 -4.98 -7.12 -8.43
CA PRO A 106 -5.06 -6.98 -6.97
C PRO A 106 -4.83 -8.34 -6.32
N GLY A 107 -4.02 -8.34 -5.26
CA GLY A 107 -3.78 -9.51 -4.42
C GLY A 107 -4.79 -9.60 -3.28
N ASN A 108 -4.40 -10.28 -2.20
CA ASN A 108 -5.21 -10.44 -0.99
C ASN A 108 -6.61 -11.02 -1.27
N ASN A 109 -6.69 -11.92 -2.25
CA ASN A 109 -7.93 -12.57 -2.64
C ASN A 109 -8.25 -13.67 -1.61
N TYR A 110 -9.42 -13.55 -0.97
CA TYR A 110 -9.85 -14.50 0.06
C TYR A 110 -9.84 -15.95 -0.44
N GLY A 111 -9.16 -16.83 0.29
CA GLY A 111 -9.10 -18.27 0.01
C GLY A 111 -8.09 -18.67 -1.07
N TYR A 112 -7.37 -17.71 -1.67
CA TYR A 112 -6.30 -17.96 -2.63
C TYR A 112 -4.93 -18.08 -1.95
N LEU A 113 -4.00 -18.71 -2.67
CA LEU A 113 -2.58 -18.84 -2.33
C LEU A 113 -1.78 -17.67 -2.88
#